data_AF-A0AAV0CHQ6-F1
#
_entry.id   AF-A0AAV0CHQ6-F1
#
_cell.length_a   1.000
_cell.length_b   1.000
_cell.length_c   1.000
_cell.angle_alpha   90.00
_cell.angle_beta   90.00
_cell.angle_gamma   90.00
#
_symmetry.space_group_name_H-M   'P 1'
#
loop_
_entity.id
_entity.type
_entity.pdbx_description
1 polymer ?
#
loop_
_entity_poly.entity_id
_entity_poly.type
_entity_poly.pdbx_seq_one_letter_code
_entity_poly.pdbx_strand_id
1 'polypeptide(L)'
;MGYEVVMDKSIMIVTVLGLMAGYCWEMGEGRFVVETNSITVVQPYDLHAKHNASISDFGVPKYGGSLVGSVVYPSAQHGGPLGCSSFQGFKPFKSKTSRPNILLLDRG
;
A
#
# COMPACT_ATOMS: atom_id res chain seq x y z
N MET A 1 33.03 -45.06 14.86
CA MET A 1 33.54 -43.72 15.25
C MET A 1 32.33 -42.81 15.29
N GLY A 2 31.68 -42.75 16.46
CA GLY A 2 30.46 -41.97 16.65
C GLY A 2 30.79 -40.50 16.78
N TYR A 3 30.18 -39.68 15.93
CA TYR A 3 30.18 -38.23 16.08
C TYR A 3 29.13 -37.85 17.13
N GLU A 4 29.42 -38.10 18.41
CA GLU A 4 28.73 -37.37 19.46
C GLU A 4 29.29 -35.94 19.44
N VAL A 5 28.69 -35.11 18.62
CA VAL A 5 28.95 -33.68 18.64
C VAL A 5 28.37 -33.18 19.96
N VAL A 6 29.22 -33.11 20.99
CA VAL A 6 28.93 -32.39 22.23
C VAL A 6 28.87 -30.91 21.86
N MET A 7 27.73 -30.50 21.30
CA MET A 7 27.43 -29.10 21.05
C MET A 7 27.22 -28.45 22.41
N ASP A 8 28.21 -27.68 22.86
CA ASP A 8 28.10 -26.80 24.01
C ASP A 8 26.81 -25.97 23.86
N LYS A 9 26.03 -25.83 24.94
CA LYS A 9 24.79 -25.04 24.97
C LYS A 9 25.00 -23.62 24.41
N SER A 10 26.19 -23.07 24.63
CA SER A 10 26.64 -21.78 24.12
C SER A 10 26.78 -21.79 22.59
N ILE A 11 27.33 -22.85 22.01
CA ILE A 11 27.46 -23.03 20.55
C ILE A 11 26.07 -23.18 19.91
N MET A 12 25.18 -23.91 20.57
CA MET A 12 23.80 -24.12 20.10
C MET A 12 23.00 -22.80 20.13
N ILE A 13 23.21 -21.96 21.15
CA ILE A 13 22.59 -20.63 21.25
C ILE A 13 23.13 -19.68 20.16
N VAL A 14 24.45 -19.69 19.93
CA VAL A 14 25.09 -18.84 18.90
C VAL A 14 24.64 -19.23 17.49
N THR A 15 24.51 -20.53 17.21
CA THR A 15 24.01 -21.00 15.90
C THR A 15 22.54 -20.62 15.69
N VAL A 16 21.69 -20.74 16.71
CA VAL A 16 20.28 -20.34 16.63
C VAL A 16 20.14 -18.82 16.47
N LEU A 17 20.89 -18.02 17.25
CA LEU A 17 20.88 -16.55 17.12
C LEU A 17 21.39 -16.09 15.76
N GLY A 18 22.44 -16.71 15.24
CA GLY A 18 22.96 -16.44 13.89
C GLY A 18 21.95 -16.74 12.80
N LEU A 19 21.23 -17.87 12.91
CA LEU A 19 20.15 -18.22 11.98
C LEU A 19 18.99 -17.21 12.06
N MET A 20 18.53 -16.83 13.26
CA MET A 20 17.44 -15.86 13.43
C MET A 20 17.79 -14.45 12.93
N ALA A 21 19.03 -14.01 13.11
CA ALA A 21 19.51 -12.74 12.56
C ALA A 21 19.57 -12.76 11.02
N GLY A 22 19.90 -13.91 10.41
CA GLY A 22 19.91 -14.08 8.95
C GLY A 22 18.52 -13.99 8.31
N TYR A 23 17.46 -14.42 9.01
CA TYR A 23 16.07 -14.28 8.55
C TYR A 23 15.48 -12.87 8.73
N CYS A 24 16.17 -11.96 9.42
CA CYS A 24 15.63 -10.64 9.76
C CYS A 24 15.90 -9.57 8.68
N TRP A 25 16.44 -9.95 7.52
CA TRP A 25 16.97 -9.00 6.53
C TRP A 25 16.14 -8.80 5.26
N GLU A 26 14.91 -9.31 5.18
CA GLU A 26 14.06 -8.99 4.04
C GLU A 26 13.48 -7.58 4.17
N MET A 27 14.33 -6.59 3.91
CA MET A 27 13.93 -5.23 3.60
C MET A 27 13.37 -5.26 2.17
N GLY A 28 12.05 -5.36 2.05
CA GLY A 28 11.39 -5.24 0.75
C GLY A 28 11.52 -3.82 0.22
N GLU A 29 12.39 -3.60 -0.76
CA GLU A 29 12.44 -2.32 -1.49
C GLU A 29 11.36 -2.29 -2.57
N GLY A 30 10.33 -1.46 -2.37
CA GLY A 30 9.35 -1.13 -3.40
C GLY A 30 9.89 -0.03 -4.31
N ARG A 31 10.21 -0.34 -5.56
CA ARG A 31 10.55 0.68 -6.57
C ARG A 31 9.27 1.18 -7.23
N PHE A 32 8.87 2.41 -6.94
CA PHE A 32 7.78 3.08 -7.65
C PHE A 32 8.30 3.61 -8.99
N VAL A 33 7.94 2.96 -10.08
CA VAL A 33 8.14 3.53 -11.41
C VAL A 33 7.02 4.54 -11.64
N VAL A 34 7.38 5.81 -11.62
CA VAL A 34 6.43 6.90 -11.83
C VAL A 34 6.20 7.09 -13.32
N GLU A 35 5.04 6.66 -13.80
CA GLU A 35 4.56 7.07 -15.11
C GLU A 35 3.87 8.43 -14.99
N THR A 36 4.27 9.38 -15.84
CA THR A 36 3.61 10.68 -15.91
C THR A 36 2.30 10.50 -16.66
N ASN A 37 1.18 10.66 -15.96
CA ASN A 37 -0.15 10.62 -16.55
C ASN A 37 -0.98 11.79 -16.00
N SER A 38 -2.30 11.74 -16.15
CA SER A 38 -3.18 12.83 -15.80
C SER A 38 -4.47 12.36 -15.15
N ILE A 39 -4.96 13.17 -14.22
CA ILE A 39 -6.28 13.04 -13.61
C ILE A 39 -7.11 14.23 -14.06
N THR A 40 -8.37 13.99 -14.42
CA THR A 40 -9.28 15.06 -14.87
C THR A 40 -10.45 15.15 -13.92
N VAL A 41 -10.70 16.35 -13.39
CA VAL A 41 -11.90 16.64 -12.61
C VAL A 41 -13.04 16.87 -13.59
N VAL A 42 -14.04 15.99 -13.57
CA VAL A 42 -15.20 16.08 -14.48
C VAL A 42 -16.28 16.99 -13.89
N GLN A 43 -16.44 16.98 -12.56
CA GLN A 43 -17.43 17.77 -11.83
C GLN A 43 -16.91 18.11 -10.41
N PRO A 44 -17.34 19.25 -9.83
CA PRO A 44 -18.20 20.31 -10.40
C PRO A 44 -17.49 21.11 -11.50
N TYR A 45 -18.26 21.83 -12.32
CA TYR A 45 -17.73 22.53 -13.50
C TYR A 45 -16.69 23.62 -13.14
N ASP A 46 -16.85 24.26 -11.98
CA ASP A 46 -15.94 25.29 -11.48
C ASP A 46 -14.52 24.77 -11.21
N LEU A 47 -14.39 23.46 -10.96
CA LEU A 47 -13.12 22.78 -10.73
C LEU A 47 -12.70 21.90 -11.92
N HIS A 48 -13.42 21.99 -13.05
CA HIS A 48 -13.15 21.15 -14.21
C HIS A 48 -11.80 21.49 -14.84
N ALA A 49 -10.81 20.65 -14.57
CA ALA A 49 -9.46 20.81 -15.07
C ALA A 49 -8.73 19.47 -15.17
N LYS A 50 -7.72 19.44 -16.06
CA LYS A 50 -6.79 18.34 -16.19
C LYS A 50 -5.55 18.65 -15.35
N HIS A 51 -5.20 17.74 -14.46
CA HIS A 51 -4.04 17.85 -13.57
C HIS A 51 -3.03 16.75 -13.89
N ASN A 52 -1.74 17.09 -13.76
CA ASN A 52 -0.68 16.10 -13.87
C ASN A 52 -0.69 15.22 -12.63
N ALA A 53 -0.47 13.92 -12.83
CA ALA A 53 -0.43 12.94 -11.76
C ALA A 53 0.65 11.90 -12.02
N SER A 54 1.26 11.46 -10.93
CA SER A 54 2.11 10.28 -10.91
C SER A 54 1.24 9.07 -10.64
N ILE A 55 1.14 8.16 -11.61
CA ILE A 55 0.38 6.92 -11.46
C ILE A 55 1.38 5.78 -11.29
N SER A 56 1.16 4.94 -10.28
CA SER A 56 1.97 3.75 -10.08
C SER A 56 1.60 2.66 -11.09
N ASP A 57 2.58 1.86 -11.47
CA ASP A 57 2.43 0.64 -12.28
C ASP A 57 1.80 -0.55 -11.52
N PHE A 58 1.52 -0.38 -10.22
CA PHE A 58 0.85 -1.37 -9.40
C PHE A 58 -0.65 -1.11 -9.29
N GLY A 59 -1.47 -2.17 -9.27
CA GLY A 59 -2.92 -2.06 -9.12
C GLY A 59 -3.67 -1.57 -10.37
N VAL A 60 -2.95 -1.37 -11.49
CA VAL A 60 -3.52 -1.01 -12.80
C VAL A 60 -3.49 -2.21 -13.75
N PRO A 61 -4.48 -2.34 -14.66
CA PRO A 61 -4.47 -3.41 -15.66
C PRO A 61 -3.35 -3.23 -16.69
N LYS A 62 -2.87 -4.33 -17.28
CA LYS A 62 -1.85 -4.31 -18.36
C LYS A 62 -2.37 -3.82 -19.72
N TYR A 63 -3.60 -3.35 -19.78
CA TYR A 63 -4.25 -2.81 -20.96
C TYR A 63 -4.69 -1.38 -20.69
N GLY A 64 -4.76 -0.54 -21.73
CA GLY A 64 -5.20 0.84 -21.60
C GLY A 64 -6.66 0.94 -21.13
N GLY A 65 -6.94 1.90 -20.26
CA GLY A 65 -8.29 2.13 -19.73
C GLY A 65 -8.41 3.44 -18.97
N SER A 66 -9.64 3.77 -18.57
CA SER A 66 -9.95 4.93 -17.73
C SER A 66 -10.86 4.51 -16.58
N LEU A 67 -10.59 5.03 -15.39
CA LEU A 67 -11.43 4.85 -14.20
C LEU A 67 -12.12 6.18 -13.89
N VAL A 68 -13.44 6.19 -13.88
CA VAL A 68 -14.24 7.37 -13.51
C VAL A 68 -15.02 7.03 -12.25
N GLY A 69 -14.83 7.82 -11.20
CA GLY A 69 -15.42 7.60 -9.89
C GLY A 69 -15.74 8.90 -9.16
N SER A 70 -16.29 8.78 -7.96
CA SER A 70 -16.55 9.90 -7.06
C SER A 70 -15.42 10.03 -6.04
N VAL A 71 -14.96 11.25 -5.79
CA VAL A 71 -13.90 11.49 -4.79
C VAL A 71 -14.51 11.53 -3.39
N VAL A 72 -13.92 10.79 -2.45
CA VAL A 72 -14.35 10.75 -1.04
C VAL A 72 -13.15 11.02 -0.15
N TYR A 73 -13.30 11.97 0.78
CA TYR A 73 -12.31 12.26 1.79
C TYR A 73 -12.71 11.60 3.12
N PRO A 74 -11.86 10.74 3.72
CA PRO A 74 -12.22 10.01 4.93
C PRO A 74 -12.21 10.91 6.16
N SER A 75 -13.20 10.74 7.02
CA SER A 75 -13.29 11.47 8.29
C SER A 75 -12.43 10.82 9.39
N ALA A 76 -12.10 11.58 10.44
CA ALA A 76 -11.30 11.11 11.58
C ALA A 76 -11.85 9.82 12.22
N GLN A 77 -13.17 9.68 12.29
CA GLN A 77 -13.84 8.50 12.85
C GLN A 77 -13.59 7.20 12.04
N HIS A 78 -13.17 7.31 10.78
CA HIS A 78 -12.89 6.16 9.93
C HIS A 78 -11.40 5.79 9.89
N GLY A 79 -10.53 6.33 10.74
CA GLY A 79 -9.08 6.06 10.68
C GLY A 79 -8.24 7.20 10.09
N GLY A 80 -8.88 8.34 9.80
CA GLY A 80 -8.22 9.59 9.41
C GLY A 80 -7.77 9.65 7.94
N PRO A 81 -7.33 10.85 7.49
CA PRO A 81 -6.94 11.09 6.11
C PRO A 81 -5.57 10.58 5.73
N LEU A 82 -4.75 10.18 6.70
CA LEU A 82 -3.39 9.70 6.46
C LEU A 82 -3.35 8.27 5.90
N GLY A 83 -4.41 7.47 6.09
CA GLY A 83 -4.44 6.06 5.69
C GLY A 83 -3.44 5.16 6.45
N CYS A 84 -2.82 5.66 7.52
CA CYS A 84 -1.84 4.93 8.34
C CYS A 84 -2.48 3.89 9.28
N SER A 85 -3.81 3.85 9.37
CA SER A 85 -4.56 2.92 10.23
C SER A 85 -5.67 2.26 9.43
N SER A 86 -6.08 1.06 9.87
CA SER A 86 -7.19 0.35 9.24
C SER A 86 -8.47 1.16 9.34
N PHE A 87 -9.20 1.24 8.23
CA PHE A 87 -10.48 1.93 8.22
C PHE A 87 -11.53 1.09 8.95
N GLN A 88 -12.21 1.68 9.93
CA GLN A 88 -13.17 0.97 10.78
C GLN A 88 -14.45 0.60 10.01
N GLY A 89 -14.99 -0.58 10.31
CA GLY A 89 -16.27 -1.07 9.77
C GLY A 89 -16.14 -2.03 8.56
N PHE A 90 -17.24 -2.67 8.20
CA PHE A 90 -17.28 -3.55 7.03
C PHE A 90 -17.41 -2.75 5.73
N LYS A 91 -16.34 -2.71 4.94
CA LYS A 91 -16.29 -2.05 3.61
C LYS A 91 -16.73 -0.57 3.65
N PRO A 92 -16.06 0.28 4.45
CA PRO A 92 -16.50 1.64 4.75
C PRO A 92 -16.64 2.54 3.51
N PHE A 93 -15.85 2.31 2.46
CA PHE A 93 -15.87 3.10 1.23
C PHE A 93 -16.45 2.37 0.02
N LYS A 94 -17.13 1.23 0.22
CA LYS A 94 -17.76 0.54 -0.90
C LYS A 94 -18.87 1.43 -1.48
N SER A 95 -18.75 1.75 -2.76
CA SER A 95 -19.77 2.54 -3.46
C SER A 95 -21.11 1.80 -3.48
N LYS A 96 -22.19 2.57 -3.30
CA LYS A 96 -23.57 2.12 -3.47
C LYS A 96 -24.09 2.33 -4.89
N THR A 97 -23.30 2.99 -5.74
CA THR A 97 -23.63 3.29 -7.14
C THR A 97 -22.76 2.46 -8.08
N SER A 98 -23.02 2.55 -9.39
CA SER A 98 -22.17 1.90 -10.40
C SER A 98 -20.77 2.51 -10.49
N ARG A 99 -20.57 3.73 -9.99
CA ARG A 99 -19.27 4.41 -10.01
C ARG A 99 -18.46 4.06 -8.76
N PRO A 100 -17.17 3.70 -8.88
CA PRO A 100 -16.31 3.47 -7.73
C PRO A 100 -16.06 4.76 -6.93
N ASN A 101 -15.69 4.60 -5.67
CA ASN A 101 -15.19 5.70 -4.85
C ASN A 101 -13.67 5.76 -5.00
N ILE A 102 -13.14 6.95 -5.27
CA ILE A 102 -11.72 7.28 -5.30
C ILE A 102 -11.41 7.98 -3.97
N LEU A 103 -10.57 7.38 -3.14
CA LEU A 103 -10.27 7.94 -1.82
C LEU A 103 -9.16 8.99 -1.93
N LEU A 104 -9.42 10.18 -1.40
CA LEU A 104 -8.41 11.24 -1.29
C LEU A 104 -7.73 11.13 0.07
N LEU A 105 -6.41 10.96 0.08
CA LEU A 105 -5.60 10.81 1.28
C LEU A 105 -4.54 11.89 1.35
N ASP A 106 -4.21 12.27 2.59
CA ASP A 106 -3.15 13.20 2.91
C ASP A 106 -1.81 12.47 3.00
N ARG A 107 -0.76 13.20 2.65
CA ARG A 107 0.60 12.72 2.76
C ARG A 107 1.13 12.93 4.18
N GLY A 108 1.50 11.83 4.85
CA GLY A 108 2.39 11.82 6.03
C GLY A 108 1.69 12.01 7.35
#